data_AF-A0A9J6GGA9-F1
#
_entry.id   AF-A0A9J6GGA9-F1
#
_cell.length_a   1.000
_cell.length_b   1.000
_cell.length_c   1.000
_cell.angle_alpha   90.00
_cell.angle_beta   90.00
_cell.angle_gamma   90.00
#
_symmetry.space_group_name_H-M   'P 1'
#
loop_
_entity.id
_entity.type
_entity.pdbx_description
1 polymer ?
#
loop_
_entity_poly.entity_id
_entity_poly.type
_entity_poly.pdbx_seq_one_letter_code
_entity_poly.pdbx_strand_id
1 'polypeptide(L)'
;MEEAGAKVHEFVCDGASTNRSMWNTLGINGELARSCNSFTHPTEPERKVFAFSDVPHLFKCIRNRLKQKRCLKKEGKWIRWDDYATVYEEDLGHSGGLKVCPKITNSHINPSQCEKIDADFQSLNGSRNTVLQRKRCPQSCRQ
;
A
#
# COMPACT_ATOMS: atom_id res chain seq x y z
N MET A 1 19.97 2.81 25.34
CA MET A 1 19.49 1.44 25.03
C MET A 1 20.65 0.46 25.13
N GLU A 2 21.71 0.66 24.34
CA GLU A 2 22.88 -0.23 24.35
C GLU A 2 23.58 -0.27 25.73
N GLU A 3 23.74 0.86 26.42
CA GLU A 3 24.28 0.90 27.80
C GLU A 3 23.41 0.17 28.84
N ALA A 4 22.11 0.01 28.53
CA ALA A 4 21.17 -0.75 29.36
C ALA A 4 21.10 -2.23 28.93
N GLY A 5 21.97 -2.69 28.03
CA GLY A 5 21.99 -4.05 27.47
C GLY A 5 20.95 -4.33 26.39
N ALA A 6 20.15 -3.34 25.99
CA ALA A 6 19.13 -3.48 24.96
C ALA A 6 19.74 -3.22 23.57
N LYS A 7 19.77 -4.28 22.75
CA LYS A 7 20.41 -4.31 21.44
C LYS A 7 19.43 -3.94 20.32
N VAL A 8 19.68 -2.83 19.60
CA VAL A 8 18.82 -2.39 18.47
C VAL A 8 19.20 -3.05 17.14
N HIS A 9 18.33 -3.94 16.63
CA HIS A 9 18.55 -4.60 15.34
C HIS A 9 17.86 -3.90 14.17
N GLU A 10 16.71 -3.29 14.43
CA GLU A 10 15.81 -2.82 13.39
C GLU A 10 15.04 -1.60 13.88
N PHE A 11 14.61 -0.76 12.95
CA PHE A 11 13.67 0.32 13.25
C PHE A 11 12.63 0.44 12.13
N VAL A 12 11.42 0.83 12.53
CA VAL A 12 10.31 1.07 11.63
C VAL A 12 9.98 2.55 11.66
N CYS A 13 9.84 3.19 10.50
CA CYS A 13 9.36 4.56 10.42
C CYS A 13 8.35 4.73 9.29
N ASP A 14 7.56 5.81 9.40
CA ASP A 14 6.64 6.18 8.33
C ASP A 14 7.38 6.75 7.12
N GLY A 15 6.63 7.01 6.06
CA GLY A 15 7.14 7.64 4.84
C GLY A 15 7.14 9.17 4.89
N ALA A 16 7.27 9.85 6.04
CA ALA A 16 7.34 11.31 6.09
C ALA A 16 8.62 11.85 5.42
N SER A 17 8.60 13.11 4.97
CA SER A 17 9.76 13.73 4.30
C SER A 17 11.02 13.74 5.16
N THR A 18 10.87 14.01 6.46
CA THR A 18 11.97 14.01 7.42
C THR A 18 12.59 12.63 7.56
N ASN A 19 11.77 11.58 7.65
CA ASN A 19 12.24 10.19 7.75
C ASN A 19 12.93 9.72 6.48
N ARG A 20 12.44 10.14 5.30
CA ARG A 20 13.16 9.90 4.04
C ARG A 20 14.51 10.62 3.99
N SER A 21 14.60 11.82 4.53
CA SER A 21 15.88 12.54 4.63
C SER A 21 16.86 11.80 5.55
N MET A 22 16.38 11.31 6.69
CA MET A 22 17.17 10.47 7.61
C MET A 22 17.70 9.22 6.89
N TRP A 23 16.86 8.52 6.13
CA TRP A 23 17.27 7.33 5.37
C TRP A 23 18.42 7.66 4.41
N ASN A 24 18.31 8.76 3.66
CA ASN A 24 19.38 9.19 2.76
C ASN A 24 20.68 9.50 3.52
N THR A 25 20.61 10.16 4.66
CA THR A 25 21.79 10.43 5.52
C THR A 25 22.44 9.15 6.03
N LEU A 26 21.66 8.12 6.30
CA LEU A 26 22.15 6.80 6.72
C LEU A 26 22.59 5.89 5.56
N GLY A 27 22.52 6.38 4.30
CA GLY A 27 22.86 5.60 3.11
C GLY A 27 21.82 4.53 2.73
N ILE A 28 20.63 4.59 3.32
CA ILE A 28 19.49 3.74 3.00
C ILE A 28 18.80 4.31 1.76
N ASN A 29 18.64 3.50 0.72
CA ASN A 29 17.97 3.88 -0.51
C ASN A 29 17.23 2.70 -1.15
N GLY A 30 16.20 3.01 -1.95
CA GLY A 30 15.38 2.03 -2.65
C GLY A 30 15.58 2.03 -4.17
N GLU A 31 16.79 2.32 -4.65
CA GLU A 31 17.04 2.36 -6.10
C GLU A 31 16.84 0.98 -6.74
N LEU A 32 16.20 0.95 -7.93
CA LEU A 32 15.72 -0.27 -8.59
C LEU A 32 16.84 -1.30 -8.87
N ALA A 33 18.09 -0.86 -9.00
CA ALA A 33 19.25 -1.71 -9.24
C ALA A 33 20.17 -1.88 -8.02
N ARG A 34 20.05 -1.01 -7.01
CA ARG A 34 21.01 -0.95 -5.89
C ARG A 34 20.34 -0.51 -4.59
N SER A 35 19.30 -1.24 -4.17
CA SER A 35 18.65 -0.98 -2.89
C SER A 35 19.58 -1.32 -1.72
N CYS A 36 19.65 -0.43 -0.74
CA CYS A 36 20.32 -0.65 0.54
C CYS A 36 19.34 -0.30 1.66
N ASN A 37 19.07 -1.25 2.55
CA ASN A 37 18.09 -1.10 3.64
C ASN A 37 18.73 -1.19 5.03
N SER A 38 20.05 -1.02 5.14
CA SER A 38 20.76 -1.15 6.41
C SER A 38 21.90 -0.17 6.52
N PHE A 39 22.28 0.16 7.75
CA PHE A 39 23.48 0.93 8.08
C PHE A 39 24.25 0.24 9.22
N THR A 40 25.53 0.56 9.35
CA THR A 40 26.38 -0.01 10.41
C THR A 40 26.07 0.65 11.75
N HIS A 41 25.97 -0.16 12.80
CA HIS A 41 25.72 0.33 14.16
C HIS A 41 26.87 1.27 14.60
N PRO A 42 26.56 2.45 15.16
CA PRO A 42 27.56 3.49 15.44
C PRO A 42 28.63 3.06 16.47
N THR A 43 28.31 2.09 17.34
CA THR A 43 29.20 1.60 18.40
C THR A 43 29.80 0.22 18.09
N GLU A 44 29.22 -0.54 17.15
CA GLU A 44 29.62 -1.92 16.85
C GLU A 44 29.75 -2.12 15.34
N PRO A 45 30.98 -2.08 14.77
CA PRO A 45 31.19 -2.12 13.32
C PRO A 45 30.72 -3.40 12.61
N GLU A 46 30.64 -4.52 13.34
CA GLU A 46 30.18 -5.80 12.80
C GLU A 46 28.66 -5.91 12.72
N ARG A 47 27.94 -5.02 13.41
CA ARG A 47 26.50 -5.08 13.54
C ARG A 47 25.82 -4.12 12.56
N LYS A 48 24.79 -4.63 11.88
CA LYS A 48 23.93 -3.83 11.01
C LYS A 48 22.59 -3.58 11.66
N VAL A 49 22.05 -2.40 11.41
CA VAL A 49 20.71 -1.99 11.79
C VAL A 49 19.87 -1.86 10.51
N PHE A 50 18.73 -2.54 10.46
CA PHE A 50 17.85 -2.56 9.31
C PHE A 50 16.72 -1.54 9.42
N ALA A 51 16.40 -0.91 8.30
CA ALA A 51 15.31 0.04 8.18
C ALA A 51 14.10 -0.59 7.50
N PHE A 52 12.94 -0.45 8.12
CA PHE A 52 11.66 -0.89 7.58
C PHE A 52 10.68 0.28 7.48
N SER A 53 9.83 0.22 6.46
CA SER A 53 8.72 1.16 6.32
C SER A 53 7.48 0.61 7.03
N ASP A 54 6.66 1.50 7.57
CA ASP A 54 5.31 1.19 8.06
C ASP A 54 4.42 0.71 6.90
N VAL A 55 4.29 -0.61 6.78
CA VAL A 55 3.58 -1.30 5.69
C VAL A 55 2.10 -0.89 5.60
N PRO A 56 1.30 -0.87 6.68
CA PRO A 56 -0.04 -0.30 6.67
C PRO A 56 -0.05 1.11 6.05
N HIS A 57 0.84 2.00 6.49
CA HIS A 57 0.89 3.36 5.97
C HIS A 57 1.20 3.41 4.46
N LEU A 58 2.04 2.50 3.94
CA LEU A 58 2.27 2.38 2.51
C LEU A 58 1.00 2.02 1.74
N PHE A 59 0.24 1.03 2.22
CA PHE A 59 -1.02 0.64 1.58
C PHE A 59 -2.04 1.78 1.61
N LYS A 60 -2.13 2.53 2.72
CA LYS A 60 -2.93 3.76 2.81
C LYS A 60 -2.55 4.77 1.73
N CYS A 61 -1.26 5.05 1.56
CA CYS A 61 -0.77 6.01 0.58
C CYS A 61 -1.11 5.58 -0.85
N ILE A 62 -0.96 4.30 -1.17
CA ILE A 62 -1.32 3.74 -2.49
C ILE A 62 -2.83 3.88 -2.73
N ARG A 63 -3.67 3.47 -1.77
CA ARG A 63 -5.14 3.61 -1.86
C ARG A 63 -5.55 5.07 -2.04
N ASN A 64 -5.01 5.98 -1.23
CA ASN A 64 -5.35 7.41 -1.30
C ASN A 64 -4.91 8.02 -2.64
N ARG A 65 -3.73 7.65 -3.14
CA ARG A 65 -3.24 8.07 -4.46
C ARG A 65 -4.15 7.56 -5.57
N LEU A 66 -4.57 6.29 -5.51
CA LEU A 66 -5.48 5.69 -6.48
C LEU A 66 -6.86 6.37 -6.45
N LYS A 67 -7.42 6.65 -5.27
CA LYS A 67 -8.69 7.39 -5.14
C LYS A 67 -8.59 8.81 -5.71
N GLN A 68 -7.50 9.53 -5.42
CA GLN A 68 -7.32 10.92 -5.89
C GLN A 68 -7.02 11.03 -7.38
N LYS A 69 -6.15 10.17 -7.92
CA LYS A 69 -5.73 10.22 -9.33
C LYS A 69 -6.56 9.32 -10.24
N ARG A 70 -7.47 8.51 -9.68
CA ARG A 70 -8.38 7.56 -10.33
C ARG A 70 -7.73 6.44 -11.15
N CYS A 71 -6.42 6.46 -11.36
CA CYS A 71 -5.71 5.42 -12.10
C CYS A 71 -4.30 5.14 -11.55
N LEU A 72 -3.86 3.90 -11.72
CA LEU A 72 -2.49 3.43 -11.48
C LEU A 72 -2.11 2.48 -12.61
N LYS A 73 -0.84 2.49 -13.03
CA LYS A 73 -0.34 1.59 -14.08
C LYS A 73 0.62 0.58 -13.48
N LYS A 74 0.38 -0.71 -13.71
CA LYS A 74 1.26 -1.80 -13.29
C LYS A 74 1.46 -2.75 -14.47
N GLU A 75 2.70 -3.04 -14.84
CA GLU A 75 3.05 -4.00 -15.90
C GLU A 75 2.27 -3.76 -17.22
N GLY A 76 2.10 -2.49 -17.60
CA GLY A 76 1.37 -2.10 -18.81
C GLY A 76 -0.16 -2.07 -18.67
N LYS A 77 -0.73 -2.59 -17.58
CA LYS A 77 -2.18 -2.59 -17.31
C LYS A 77 -2.60 -1.40 -16.45
N TRP A 78 -3.77 -0.86 -16.75
CA TRP A 78 -4.39 0.20 -15.95
C TRP A 78 -5.28 -0.40 -14.88
N ILE A 79 -5.14 0.11 -13.67
CA ILE A 79 -5.98 -0.17 -12.51
C ILE A 79 -6.72 1.13 -12.22
N ARG A 80 -8.04 1.17 -12.40
CA ARG A 80 -8.85 2.37 -12.17
C ARG A 80 -9.61 2.26 -10.87
N TRP A 81 -9.84 3.40 -10.22
CA TRP A 81 -10.74 3.44 -9.06
C TRP A 81 -12.16 3.00 -9.43
N ASP A 82 -12.59 3.32 -10.65
CA ASP A 82 -13.91 2.97 -11.19
C ASP A 82 -14.12 1.46 -11.27
N ASP A 83 -13.04 0.68 -11.46
CA ASP A 83 -13.13 -0.79 -11.48
C ASP A 83 -13.60 -1.32 -10.12
N TYR A 84 -13.13 -0.71 -9.01
CA TYR A 84 -13.55 -1.07 -7.66
C TYR A 84 -14.99 -0.67 -7.36
N ALA A 85 -15.41 0.54 -7.79
CA ALA A 85 -16.79 0.99 -7.64
C ALA A 85 -17.75 0.08 -8.42
N THR A 86 -17.38 -0.28 -9.65
CA THR A 86 -18.14 -1.18 -10.50
C THR A 86 -18.30 -2.56 -9.86
N VAL A 87 -17.22 -3.15 -9.33
CA VAL A 87 -17.30 -4.45 -8.64
C VAL A 87 -18.22 -4.37 -7.42
N TYR A 88 -18.15 -3.28 -6.66
CA TYR A 88 -19.03 -3.08 -5.50
C TYR A 88 -20.50 -2.97 -5.89
N GLU A 89 -20.83 -2.19 -6.92
CA GLU A 89 -22.20 -2.03 -7.43
C GLU A 89 -22.79 -3.34 -7.94
N GLU A 90 -22.00 -4.12 -8.68
CA GLU A 90 -22.43 -5.43 -9.20
C GLU A 90 -22.66 -6.42 -8.04
N ASP A 91 -21.82 -6.38 -7.00
CA ASP A 91 -21.94 -7.23 -5.82
C ASP A 91 -23.15 -6.85 -4.94
N LEU A 92 -23.64 -5.61 -5.00
CA LEU A 92 -24.90 -5.20 -4.37
C LEU A 92 -26.13 -5.81 -5.05
N GLY A 93 -26.07 -6.02 -6.36
CA GLY A 93 -27.16 -6.61 -7.14
C GLY A 93 -27.40 -8.11 -6.89
N HIS A 94 -26.47 -8.79 -6.21
CA HIS A 94 -26.60 -10.21 -5.88
C HIS A 94 -27.53 -10.42 -4.69
N SER A 95 -28.82 -10.60 -4.97
CA SER A 95 -29.84 -10.96 -3.98
C SER A 95 -29.59 -12.37 -3.43
N GLY A 96 -29.61 -12.53 -2.10
CA GLY A 96 -29.48 -13.83 -1.41
C GLY A 96 -28.25 -14.00 -0.52
N GLY A 97 -27.47 -12.95 -0.27
CA GLY A 97 -26.30 -12.99 0.63
C GLY A 97 -25.04 -13.63 0.03
N LEU A 98 -25.10 -14.08 -1.23
CA LEU A 98 -23.98 -14.65 -1.99
C LEU A 98 -23.11 -13.56 -2.63
N LYS A 99 -22.60 -12.65 -1.81
CA LYS A 99 -21.63 -11.65 -2.25
C LYS A 99 -20.31 -12.33 -2.59
N VAL A 100 -19.72 -11.95 -3.72
CA VAL A 100 -18.36 -12.37 -4.11
C VAL A 100 -17.33 -11.63 -3.25
N CYS A 101 -17.62 -10.38 -2.88
CA CYS A 101 -16.73 -9.52 -2.11
C CYS A 101 -17.42 -8.99 -0.83
N PRO A 102 -17.86 -9.85 0.11
CA PRO A 102 -18.69 -9.45 1.26
C PRO A 102 -18.01 -8.45 2.22
N LYS A 103 -16.67 -8.39 2.20
CA LYS A 103 -15.86 -7.49 3.04
C LYS A 103 -15.74 -6.07 2.47
N ILE A 104 -16.05 -5.87 1.19
CA ILE A 104 -16.02 -4.55 0.56
C ILE A 104 -17.34 -3.85 0.85
N THR A 105 -17.26 -2.73 1.54
CA THR A 105 -18.42 -1.90 1.94
C THR A 105 -18.36 -0.54 1.26
N ASN A 106 -19.45 0.24 1.32
CA ASN A 106 -19.46 1.60 0.74
C ASN A 106 -18.33 2.47 1.30
N SER A 107 -18.01 2.32 2.60
CA SER A 107 -16.89 3.02 3.22
C SER A 107 -15.56 2.75 2.51
N HIS A 108 -15.38 1.58 1.86
CA HIS A 108 -14.11 1.20 1.20
C HIS A 108 -13.94 1.95 -0.13
N ILE A 109 -15.05 2.26 -0.79
CA ILE A 109 -15.10 3.07 -2.02
C ILE A 109 -15.16 4.56 -1.69
N ASN A 110 -15.85 4.93 -0.61
CA ASN A 110 -16.08 6.30 -0.20
C ASN A 110 -15.66 6.54 1.26
N PRO A 111 -14.37 6.38 1.62
CA PRO A 111 -13.95 6.54 3.01
C PRO A 111 -14.11 7.99 3.48
N SER A 112 -14.73 8.15 4.65
CA SER A 112 -14.79 9.39 5.43
C SER A 112 -13.41 9.80 5.93
N GLN A 113 -13.29 11.02 6.50
CA GLN A 113 -11.99 11.53 6.93
C GLN A 113 -11.35 10.67 8.04
N CYS A 114 -12.16 10.08 8.92
CA CYS A 114 -11.70 9.20 9.99
C CYS A 114 -11.29 7.82 9.46
N GLU A 115 -12.07 7.23 8.55
CA GLU A 115 -11.80 5.91 7.94
C GLU A 115 -10.59 5.93 7.00
N LYS A 116 -10.14 7.11 6.56
CA LYS A 116 -8.89 7.22 5.80
C LYS A 116 -7.66 6.86 6.63
N ILE A 117 -7.73 7.02 7.95
CA ILE A 117 -6.58 6.84 8.86
C ILE A 117 -6.53 5.41 9.42
N ASP A 118 -7.69 4.75 9.55
CA ASP A 118 -7.82 3.41 10.11
C ASP A 118 -7.06 2.34 9.29
N ALA A 119 -6.21 1.57 9.97
CA ALA A 119 -5.33 0.54 9.40
C ALA A 119 -6.10 -0.71 8.95
N ASP A 120 -7.15 -1.11 9.67
CA ASP A 120 -7.96 -2.29 9.34
C ASP A 120 -8.68 -2.09 8.00
N PHE A 121 -9.04 -0.83 7.75
CA PHE A 121 -9.74 -0.39 6.56
C PHE A 121 -8.88 -0.29 5.29
N GLN A 122 -7.57 -0.46 5.42
CA GLN A 122 -6.60 -0.34 4.32
C GLN A 122 -6.38 -1.66 3.58
N SER A 123 -6.79 -2.79 4.17
CA SER A 123 -6.64 -4.12 3.58
C SER A 123 -7.84 -4.48 2.69
N LEU A 124 -7.83 -4.01 1.44
CA LEU A 124 -8.80 -4.41 0.42
C LEU A 124 -8.57 -5.83 -0.13
N ASN A 125 -7.45 -6.48 0.22
CA ASN A 125 -6.93 -7.66 -0.49
C ASN A 125 -7.19 -9.01 0.21
N GLY A 126 -8.00 -9.04 1.28
CA GLY A 126 -8.27 -10.26 2.04
C GLY A 126 -9.26 -11.26 1.43
N SER A 127 -9.71 -11.08 0.19
CA SER A 127 -10.62 -12.01 -0.48
C SER A 127 -10.30 -12.12 -1.98
N ARG A 128 -9.68 -13.25 -2.34
CA ARG A 128 -9.55 -13.86 -3.69
C ARG A 128 -9.75 -12.88 -4.87
N ASN A 129 -8.65 -12.28 -5.34
CA ASN A 129 -8.55 -11.47 -6.57
C ASN A 129 -8.78 -12.28 -7.87
N THR A 130 -9.93 -12.94 -8.02
CA THR A 130 -10.32 -13.69 -9.23
C THR A 130 -11.35 -12.97 -10.10
N VAL A 131 -11.92 -11.85 -9.66
CA VAL A 131 -13.05 -11.18 -10.35
C VAL A 131 -12.62 -10.16 -11.40
N LEU A 132 -11.47 -9.49 -11.22
CA LEU A 132 -11.03 -8.37 -12.08
C LEU A 132 -10.56 -8.77 -13.50
N GLN A 133 -10.53 -10.06 -13.84
CA GLN A 133 -10.05 -10.54 -15.15
C GLN A 133 -11.14 -10.63 -16.24
N ARG A 134 -12.37 -10.13 -16.01
CA ARG A 134 -13.50 -10.40 -16.93
C ARG A 134 -14.15 -9.22 -17.66
N LYS A 135 -13.70 -7.97 -17.53
CA LYS A 135 -14.22 -6.89 -18.41
C LYS A 135 -13.30 -6.68 -19.62
N ARG A 136 -13.73 -7.25 -20.75
CA ARG A 136 -13.22 -7.00 -22.11
C ARG A 136 -13.24 -5.49 -22.38
N CYS A 137 -12.12 -4.97 -22.85
CA CYS A 137 -11.97 -3.61 -23.35
C CYS A 137 -12.91 -3.37 -24.55
N PRO A 138 -13.80 -2.37 -24.53
CA PRO A 138 -14.47 -1.90 -25.73
C PRO A 138 -13.46 -1.16 -26.61
N GLN A 139 -13.39 -1.55 -27.88
CA GLN A 139 -12.63 -0.86 -28.91
C GLN A 139 -13.23 0.51 -29.20
N SER A 140 -12.82 1.55 -28.48
CA SER A 140 -13.05 2.93 -28.92
C SER A 140 -12.08 3.89 -28.26
N CYS A 141 -10.85 3.93 -28.77
CA CYS A 141 -9.98 5.10 -28.76
C CYS A 141 -8.90 4.89 -29.82
N ARG A 142 -9.33 4.98 -31.08
CA ARG A 142 -8.47 5.49 -32.16
C ARG A 142 -8.83 6.96 -32.30
N GLN A 143 -7.90 7.82 -31.93
CA GLN A 143 -7.45 8.99 -32.68
C GLN A 143 -6.20 9.52 -31.99
#